data_AF-A0A820Q0G5-F1
#
_entry.id   AF-A0A820Q0G5-F1
#
_cell.length_a   1.000
_cell.length_b   1.000
_cell.length_c   1.000
_cell.angle_alpha   90.00
_cell.angle_beta   90.00
_cell.angle_gamma   90.00
#
_symmetry.space_group_name_H-M   'P 1'
#
loop_
_entity.id
_entity.type
_entity.pdbx_description
1 polymer ?
#
loop_
_entity_poly.entity_id
_entity_poly.type
_entity_poly.pdbx_seq_one_letter_code
_entity_poly.pdbx_strand_id
1 'polypeptide(L)'
;MKIFYILQLIYLLQVQLIIDANPIRATKSKNTQEIYCPQKKTDSDIIKLFPFPVQSNPMLPKPSMTYGLMTNGKINSIEIINQKTCIPSIIFCLKNLEKLVINNSYFCDSTKHIGGKMEYLPEQIIKLEKLKTLKISHVNLTFLPSIIGNLSSLTDLLISYT
;
A
#
# COMPACT_ATOMS: atom_id res chain seq x y z
N MET A 1 -6.04 -2.08 -64.04
CA MET A 1 -6.96 -2.64 -63.02
C MET A 1 -6.54 -4.00 -62.40
N LYS A 2 -5.33 -4.54 -62.65
CA LYS A 2 -4.87 -5.79 -61.98
C LYS A 2 -4.00 -5.59 -60.73
N ILE A 3 -3.34 -4.44 -60.58
CA ILE A 3 -2.43 -4.15 -59.46
C ILE A 3 -3.16 -3.84 -58.14
N PHE A 4 -4.33 -3.20 -58.20
CA PHE A 4 -5.17 -2.94 -57.02
C PHE A 4 -5.69 -4.23 -56.37
N TYR A 5 -6.04 -5.24 -57.17
CA TYR A 5 -6.51 -6.53 -56.67
C TYR A 5 -5.42 -7.33 -55.94
N ILE A 6 -4.16 -7.23 -56.39
CA ILE A 6 -3.03 -7.93 -55.76
C ILE A 6 -2.69 -7.29 -54.40
N LEU A 7 -2.69 -5.96 -54.29
CA LEU A 7 -2.49 -5.27 -53.02
C LEU A 7 -3.62 -5.53 -52.02
N GLN A 8 -4.87 -5.62 -52.50
CA GLN A 8 -6.02 -5.95 -51.64
C GLN A 8 -6.02 -7.42 -51.17
N LEU A 9 -5.55 -8.36 -52.00
CA LEU A 9 -5.35 -9.76 -51.57
C LEU A 9 -4.18 -9.92 -50.59
N ILE A 10 -3.08 -9.18 -50.75
CA ILE A 10 -1.96 -9.21 -49.80
C ILE A 10 -2.38 -8.63 -48.44
N TYR A 11 -3.19 -7.57 -48.43
CA TYR A 11 -3.73 -7.00 -47.20
C TYR A 11 -4.71 -7.96 -46.48
N LEU A 12 -5.52 -8.72 -47.23
CA LEU A 12 -6.44 -9.71 -46.66
C LEU A 12 -5.72 -10.96 -46.12
N LEU A 13 -4.64 -11.44 -46.77
CA LEU A 13 -3.87 -12.60 -46.30
C LEU A 13 -3.06 -12.35 -45.02
N GLN A 14 -2.69 -11.09 -44.73
CA GLN A 14 -1.98 -10.72 -43.49
C GLN A 14 -2.91 -10.62 -42.26
N VAL A 15 -4.24 -10.55 -42.46
CA VAL A 15 -5.21 -10.36 -41.36
C VAL A 15 -5.78 -11.69 -40.84
N GLN A 16 -5.57 -12.82 -41.53
CA GLN A 16 -6.25 -14.09 -41.21
C GLN A 16 -5.46 -15.10 -40.35
N LEU A 17 -4.28 -14.76 -39.81
CA LEU A 17 -3.39 -15.75 -39.13
C LEU A 17 -3.09 -15.49 -37.65
N ILE A 18 -3.89 -14.70 -36.94
CA ILE A 18 -3.78 -14.58 -35.47
C ILE A 18 -5.17 -14.75 -34.84
N ILE A 19 -5.70 -15.97 -34.91
CA ILE A 19 -6.77 -16.43 -34.03
C ILE A 19 -6.32 -17.78 -33.48
N ASP A 20 -5.64 -17.74 -32.33
CA ASP A 20 -5.71 -18.81 -31.34
C ASP A 20 -5.44 -18.21 -29.94
N ALA A 21 -6.47 -18.27 -29.11
CA ALA A 21 -6.50 -18.06 -27.66
C ALA A 21 -6.00 -16.72 -27.06
N ASN A 22 -6.89 -15.73 -26.94
CA ASN A 22 -6.80 -14.74 -25.84
C ASN A 22 -8.17 -14.14 -25.47
N PRO A 23 -8.77 -14.46 -24.31
CA PRO A 23 -9.97 -13.76 -23.86
C PRO A 23 -9.56 -12.46 -23.17
N ILE A 24 -9.45 -11.37 -23.94
CA ILE A 24 -9.36 -10.02 -23.37
C ILE A 24 -10.80 -9.57 -23.02
N ARG A 25 -11.25 -9.92 -21.81
CA ARG A 25 -12.30 -9.18 -21.09
C ARG A 25 -12.03 -9.22 -19.58
N ALA A 26 -11.21 -8.27 -19.16
CA ALA A 26 -11.20 -7.56 -17.88
C ALA A 26 -9.75 -7.12 -17.66
N THR A 27 -9.46 -5.85 -17.90
CA THR A 27 -8.28 -5.17 -17.38
C THR A 27 -8.34 -5.22 -15.85
N LYS A 28 -7.90 -6.32 -15.25
CA LYS A 28 -7.29 -6.26 -13.92
C LYS A 28 -6.00 -5.48 -14.12
N SER A 29 -6.01 -4.21 -13.72
CA SER A 29 -4.79 -3.46 -13.46
C SER A 29 -3.95 -4.31 -12.50
N LYS A 30 -2.99 -5.05 -13.04
CA LYS A 30 -1.98 -5.79 -12.29
C LYS A 30 -1.00 -4.76 -11.74
N ASN A 31 -1.38 -4.07 -10.67
CA ASN A 31 -0.48 -3.20 -9.91
C ASN A 31 -0.57 -3.46 -8.40
N THR A 32 -0.91 -4.68 -8.00
CA THR A 32 -0.59 -5.14 -6.64
C THR A 32 0.90 -5.49 -6.61
N GLN A 33 1.76 -4.50 -6.36
CA GLN A 33 3.14 -4.82 -5.99
C GLN A 33 3.09 -5.75 -4.78
N GLU A 34 3.51 -7.01 -4.98
CA GLU A 34 3.60 -7.97 -3.90
C GLU A 34 4.60 -7.47 -2.86
N ILE A 35 4.11 -7.13 -1.68
CA ILE A 35 5.00 -6.82 -0.57
C ILE A 35 5.71 -8.11 -0.18
N TYR A 36 7.02 -8.11 -0.38
CA TYR A 36 7.90 -9.15 0.10
C TYR A 36 8.11 -8.99 1.61
N CYS A 37 7.40 -9.81 2.40
CA CYS A 37 7.64 -9.90 3.83
C CYS A 37 8.86 -10.80 4.09
N PRO A 38 9.91 -10.29 4.74
CA PRO A 38 11.13 -11.06 4.93
C PRO A 38 10.85 -12.28 5.81
N GLN A 39 11.17 -13.46 5.29
CA GLN A 39 11.03 -14.70 6.05
C GLN A 39 12.04 -14.73 7.21
N LYS A 40 11.63 -15.33 8.33
CA LYS A 40 12.45 -15.50 9.56
C LYS A 40 12.87 -14.21 10.27
N LYS A 41 12.34 -13.04 9.90
CA LYS A 41 12.57 -11.78 10.63
C LYS A 41 11.55 -11.59 11.74
N THR A 42 12.02 -11.14 12.90
CA THR A 42 11.15 -10.72 14.00
C THR A 42 10.57 -9.33 13.72
N ASP A 43 9.54 -8.94 14.46
CA ASP A 43 8.97 -7.58 14.38
C ASP A 43 10.03 -6.51 14.70
N SER A 44 10.98 -6.82 15.60
CA SER A 44 12.16 -5.98 15.89
C SER A 44 13.07 -5.82 14.66
N ASP A 45 13.27 -6.89 13.88
CA ASP A 45 14.05 -6.81 12.65
C ASP A 45 13.32 -6.05 11.54
N ILE A 46 11.98 -6.11 11.53
CA ILE A 46 11.15 -5.35 10.58
C ILE A 46 11.27 -3.86 10.84
N ILE A 47 11.12 -3.40 12.09
CA ILE A 47 11.21 -1.95 12.39
C ILE A 47 12.59 -1.37 12.16
N LYS A 48 13.66 -2.17 12.26
CA LYS A 48 15.02 -1.73 11.90
C LYS A 48 15.18 -1.42 10.40
N LEU A 49 14.24 -1.86 9.56
CA LEU A 49 14.23 -1.57 8.13
C LEU A 49 13.46 -0.28 7.80
N PHE A 50 12.90 0.40 8.81
CA PHE A 50 12.26 1.68 8.59
C PHE A 50 13.33 2.75 8.35
N PRO A 51 13.09 3.71 7.44
CA PRO A 51 14.04 4.80 7.17
C PRO A 51 14.06 5.86 8.29
N PHE A 52 13.42 5.57 9.42
CA PHE A 52 13.33 6.41 10.61
C PHE A 52 13.24 5.51 11.85
N PRO A 53 13.73 5.98 13.01
CA PRO A 53 13.71 5.19 14.23
C PRO A 53 12.28 4.97 14.74
N VAL A 54 11.98 3.73 15.15
CA VAL A 54 10.78 3.35 15.88
C VAL A 54 11.14 3.19 17.36
N GLN A 55 10.65 4.10 18.20
CA GLN A 55 10.96 4.13 19.62
C GLN A 55 9.95 3.33 20.44
N SER A 56 10.40 2.75 21.55
CA SER A 56 9.52 2.14 22.55
C SER A 56 8.83 3.23 23.37
N ASN A 57 7.49 3.22 23.40
CA ASN A 57 6.63 4.16 24.15
C ASN A 57 6.79 5.65 23.75
N PRO A 58 5.71 6.44 23.83
CA PRO A 58 5.80 7.88 23.71
C PRO A 58 6.54 8.50 24.90
N MET A 59 7.86 8.60 24.83
CA MET A 59 8.58 9.63 25.60
C MET A 59 8.31 10.99 24.96
N LEU A 60 8.12 12.01 25.80
CA LEU A 60 7.85 13.43 25.51
C LEU A 60 7.83 13.78 24.01
N PRO A 61 6.69 14.29 23.48
CA PRO A 61 6.47 14.41 22.04
C PRO A 61 7.58 15.26 21.40
N LYS A 62 8.48 14.58 20.67
CA LYS A 62 9.40 15.26 19.75
C LYS A 62 8.64 15.60 18.46
N PRO A 63 9.07 16.63 17.72
CA PRO A 63 8.34 17.14 16.56
C PRO A 63 8.07 16.08 15.49
N SER A 64 8.97 15.11 15.31
CA SER A 64 8.81 13.96 14.42
C SER A 64 9.20 12.70 15.16
N MET A 65 8.26 11.77 15.32
CA MET A 65 8.55 10.52 16.00
C MET A 65 7.68 9.38 15.50
N THR A 66 8.21 8.16 15.61
CA THR A 66 7.44 6.94 15.46
C THR A 66 7.56 6.12 16.73
N TYR A 67 6.44 5.67 17.26
CA TYR A 67 6.38 4.85 18.47
C TYR A 67 5.81 3.49 18.13
N GLY A 68 6.46 2.44 18.64
CA GLY A 68 5.99 1.07 18.58
C GLY A 68 5.74 0.55 19.99
N LEU A 69 4.55 -0.04 20.22
CA LEU A 69 4.30 -0.84 21.42
C LEU A 69 4.54 -2.31 21.10
N MET A 70 5.30 -2.96 21.95
CA MET A 70 5.63 -4.37 21.84
C MET A 70 5.00 -5.15 22.99
N THR A 71 4.38 -6.28 22.68
CA THR A 71 3.85 -7.25 23.66
C THR A 71 4.32 -8.63 23.25
N ASN A 72 4.99 -9.35 24.14
CA ASN A 72 5.53 -10.69 23.89
C ASN A 72 6.41 -10.77 22.62
N GLY A 73 7.24 -9.76 22.38
CA GLY A 73 8.14 -9.70 21.21
C GLY A 73 7.44 -9.39 19.88
N LYS A 74 6.14 -9.06 19.90
CA LYS A 74 5.35 -8.66 18.73
C LYS A 74 4.92 -7.21 18.83
N ILE A 75 4.88 -6.51 17.70
CA ILE A 75 4.38 -5.14 17.64
C ILE A 75 2.87 -5.18 17.45
N ASN A 76 2.14 -4.56 18.39
CA ASN A 76 0.68 -4.49 18.35
C ASN A 76 0.16 -3.06 18.10
N SER A 77 0.99 -2.03 18.31
CA SER A 77 0.62 -0.65 18.02
C SER A 77 1.77 0.10 17.40
N ILE A 78 1.50 0.90 16.36
CA ILE A 78 2.42 1.85 15.79
C ILE A 78 1.73 3.21 15.64
N GLU A 79 2.42 4.26 16.07
CA GLU A 79 2.03 5.65 15.83
C GLU A 79 3.15 6.38 15.07
N ILE A 80 2.84 6.90 13.89
CA ILE A 80 3.78 7.55 12.97
C ILE A 80 3.35 9.01 12.83
N ILE A 81 4.18 9.93 13.31
CA ILE A 81 3.83 11.35 13.41
C ILE A 81 4.92 12.21 12.76
N ASN A 82 4.50 13.09 11.85
CA ASN A 82 5.34 14.10 11.19
C ASN A 82 6.62 13.49 10.55
N GLN A 83 6.53 12.29 9.98
CA GLN A 83 7.66 11.67 9.29
C GLN A 83 7.83 12.29 7.90
N LYS A 84 8.99 12.91 7.67
CA LYS A 84 9.34 13.48 6.36
C LYS A 84 9.70 12.41 5.33
N THR A 85 10.19 11.27 5.80
CA THR A 85 10.46 10.09 4.99
C THR A 85 9.22 9.21 4.90
N CYS A 86 9.04 8.55 3.75
CA CYS A 86 7.87 7.72 3.51
C CYS A 86 7.87 6.46 4.38
N ILE A 87 6.66 6.01 4.73
CA ILE A 87 6.38 4.77 5.44
C ILE A 87 6.59 3.61 4.47
N PRO A 88 7.52 2.68 4.76
CA PRO A 88 7.80 1.56 3.87
C PRO A 88 6.68 0.52 3.94
N SER A 89 6.35 -0.08 2.79
CA SER A 89 5.32 -1.13 2.68
C SER A 89 5.58 -2.37 3.54
N ILE A 90 6.80 -2.54 4.05
CA ILE A 90 7.15 -3.62 4.98
C ILE A 90 6.39 -3.54 6.32
N ILE A 91 5.78 -2.39 6.66
CA ILE A 91 4.87 -2.28 7.81
C ILE A 91 3.69 -3.26 7.73
N PHE A 92 3.24 -3.60 6.52
CA PHE A 92 2.16 -4.56 6.29
C PHE A 92 2.55 -6.02 6.61
N CYS A 93 3.82 -6.25 7.00
CA CYS A 93 4.32 -7.52 7.49
C CYS A 93 4.14 -7.71 9.01
N LEU A 94 3.72 -6.66 9.73
CA LEU A 94 3.44 -6.72 11.17
C LEU A 94 2.07 -7.33 11.44
N LYS A 95 1.98 -8.68 11.35
CA LYS A 95 0.71 -9.42 11.43
C LYS A 95 -0.02 -9.35 12.76
N ASN A 96 0.62 -8.85 13.81
CA ASN A 96 0.01 -8.64 15.12
C ASN A 96 -0.42 -7.20 15.37
N LEU A 97 -0.29 -6.31 14.38
CA LEU A 97 -0.65 -4.92 14.54
C LEU A 97 -2.17 -4.77 14.71
N GLU A 98 -2.58 -4.24 15.85
CA GLU A 98 -3.97 -3.96 16.21
C GLU A 98 -4.30 -2.47 16.10
N LYS A 99 -3.30 -1.60 16.25
CA LYS A 99 -3.46 -0.15 16.16
C LYS A 99 -2.42 0.47 15.22
N LEU A 100 -2.89 1.24 14.26
CA LEU A 100 -2.05 2.05 13.38
C LEU A 100 -2.56 3.50 13.37
N VAL A 101 -1.69 4.40 13.79
CA VAL A 101 -1.94 5.85 13.74
C VAL A 101 -0.94 6.48 12.78
N ILE A 102 -1.44 7.25 11.82
CA ILE A 102 -0.64 8.00 10.85
C ILE A 102 -1.08 9.46 10.92
N ASN A 103 -0.14 10.33 11.25
CA ASN A 103 -0.36 11.77 11.30
C ASN A 103 0.72 12.48 10.48
N ASN A 104 0.32 13.27 9.49
CA ASN A 104 1.24 14.09 8.67
C ASN A 104 2.46 13.29 8.18
N SER A 105 2.17 12.14 7.57
CA SER A 105 3.15 11.18 7.05
C SER A 105 2.53 10.48 5.82
N TYR A 106 3.32 9.78 5.01
CA TYR A 106 2.87 9.19 3.72
C TYR A 106 3.52 7.84 3.44
N PHE A 107 2.90 6.96 2.64
CA PHE A 107 3.48 5.67 2.23
C PHE A 107 4.38 5.79 1.00
N CYS A 108 5.41 4.95 0.89
CA CYS A 108 6.36 4.99 -0.24
C CYS A 108 5.75 4.54 -1.57
N ASP A 109 4.80 3.60 -1.55
CA ASP A 109 4.18 3.02 -2.75
C ASP A 109 2.91 3.77 -3.17
N SER A 110 2.86 5.05 -2.84
CA SER A 110 1.86 5.93 -3.42
C SER A 110 2.26 6.22 -4.88
N THR A 111 1.98 5.24 -5.77
CA THR A 111 1.79 5.26 -7.26
C THR A 111 1.32 6.57 -7.97
N LYS A 112 1.20 7.71 -7.30
CA LYS A 112 0.85 9.02 -7.83
C LYS A 112 1.40 10.07 -6.86
N HIS A 113 2.62 10.55 -7.14
CA HIS A 113 3.20 11.62 -6.36
C HIS A 113 3.84 12.67 -7.26
N ILE A 114 3.28 13.87 -7.18
CA ILE A 114 4.05 15.11 -7.22
C ILE A 114 3.93 15.68 -5.79
N GLY A 115 5.00 15.61 -4.99
CA GLY A 115 5.12 16.42 -3.76
C GLY A 115 4.82 15.80 -2.38
N GLY A 116 4.94 14.47 -2.18
CA GLY A 116 4.99 13.88 -0.83
C GLY A 116 3.68 13.87 -0.03
N LYS A 117 2.54 13.92 -0.71
CA LYS A 117 1.20 13.95 -0.10
C LYS A 117 0.51 12.59 -0.22
N MET A 118 0.10 11.98 0.90
CA MET A 118 -0.66 10.72 0.88
C MET A 118 -2.06 10.97 0.30
N GLU A 119 -2.25 10.67 -0.99
CA GLU A 119 -3.54 10.81 -1.69
C GLU A 119 -4.46 9.60 -1.48
N TYR A 120 -3.88 8.45 -1.14
CA TYR A 120 -4.58 7.17 -0.96
C TYR A 120 -3.84 6.29 0.03
N LEU A 121 -4.62 5.40 0.65
CA LEU A 121 -4.10 4.34 1.50
C LEU A 121 -3.80 3.10 0.63
N PRO A 122 -2.61 2.50 0.72
CA PRO A 122 -2.27 1.32 -0.07
C PRO A 122 -3.24 0.17 0.19
N GLU A 123 -3.64 -0.54 -0.88
CA GLU A 123 -4.52 -1.71 -0.80
C GLU A 123 -3.98 -2.76 0.17
N GLN A 124 -2.67 -2.90 0.28
CA GLN A 124 -2.03 -3.87 1.14
C GLN A 124 -2.26 -3.63 2.65
N ILE A 125 -2.94 -2.55 3.04
CA ILE A 125 -3.50 -2.40 4.39
C ILE A 125 -4.30 -3.63 4.81
N ILE A 126 -4.98 -4.32 3.87
CA ILE A 126 -5.75 -5.54 4.14
C ILE A 126 -4.91 -6.69 4.72
N LYS A 127 -3.58 -6.64 4.58
CA LYS A 127 -2.66 -7.63 5.15
C LYS A 127 -2.56 -7.53 6.68
N LEU A 128 -3.05 -6.46 7.29
CA LEU A 128 -3.12 -6.25 8.73
C LEU A 128 -4.44 -6.79 9.28
N GLU A 129 -4.63 -8.11 9.21
CA GLU A 129 -5.90 -8.78 9.52
C GLU A 129 -6.40 -8.58 10.96
N LYS A 130 -5.48 -8.28 11.89
CA LYS A 130 -5.79 -8.00 13.30
C LYS A 130 -6.01 -6.51 13.61
N LEU A 131 -5.95 -5.63 12.60
CA LEU A 131 -6.08 -4.20 12.81
C LEU A 131 -7.49 -3.86 13.31
N LYS A 132 -7.57 -3.33 14.54
CA LYS A 132 -8.79 -2.88 15.21
C LYS A 132 -8.98 -1.38 15.08
N THR A 133 -7.88 -0.63 15.13
CA THR A 133 -7.91 0.83 15.08
C THR A 133 -7.00 1.35 13.97
N LEU A 134 -7.59 2.10 13.02
CA LEU A 134 -6.88 2.86 12.00
C LEU A 134 -7.23 4.35 12.15
N LYS A 135 -6.22 5.16 12.48
CA LYS A 135 -6.38 6.62 12.54
C LYS A 135 -5.45 7.28 11.54
N ILE A 136 -6.01 8.08 10.65
CA ILE A 136 -5.26 8.83 9.64
C ILE A 136 -5.65 10.31 9.77
N SER A 137 -4.66 11.18 9.91
CA SER A 137 -4.91 12.61 10.07
C SER A 137 -3.84 13.48 9.43
N HIS A 138 -4.20 14.71 9.06
CA HIS A 138 -3.28 15.69 8.47
C HIS A 138 -2.55 15.13 7.25
N VAL A 139 -3.29 14.46 6.39
CA VAL A 139 -2.84 13.96 5.09
C VAL A 139 -3.68 14.60 3.99
N ASN A 140 -3.50 14.24 2.72
CA ASN A 140 -4.35 14.72 1.62
C ASN A 140 -5.19 13.54 1.05
N LEU A 141 -5.72 12.71 1.95
CA LEU A 141 -6.34 11.44 1.59
C LEU A 141 -7.66 11.70 0.87
N THR A 142 -7.71 11.39 -0.42
CA THR A 142 -8.89 11.63 -1.26
C THR A 142 -9.84 10.44 -1.30
N PHE A 143 -9.30 9.21 -1.24
CA PHE A 143 -10.08 7.98 -1.27
C PHE A 143 -9.47 6.89 -0.38
N LEU A 144 -10.33 6.07 0.19
CA LEU A 144 -9.95 4.79 0.76
C LEU A 144 -9.93 3.70 -0.33
N PRO A 145 -9.06 2.68 -0.21
CA PRO A 145 -9.11 1.54 -1.10
C PRO A 145 -10.46 0.83 -0.95
N SER A 146 -11.06 0.40 -2.06
CA SER A 146 -12.37 -0.27 -2.08
C SER A 146 -12.43 -1.53 -1.21
N ILE A 147 -11.26 -2.14 -0.95
CA ILE A 147 -11.09 -3.33 -0.13
C ILE A 147 -10.93 -3.02 1.37
N ILE A 148 -11.06 -1.78 1.83
CA ILE A 148 -10.93 -1.43 3.25
C ILE A 148 -11.94 -2.20 4.13
N GLY A 149 -13.12 -2.52 3.59
CA GLY A 149 -14.13 -3.33 4.26
C GLY A 149 -13.72 -4.79 4.51
N ASN A 150 -12.61 -5.26 3.91
CA ASN A 150 -12.08 -6.59 4.16
C ASN A 150 -11.29 -6.70 5.47
N LEU A 151 -11.02 -5.57 6.14
CA LEU A 151 -10.44 -5.54 7.49
C LEU A 151 -11.51 -5.93 8.53
N SER A 152 -11.80 -7.23 8.62
CA SER A 152 -12.87 -7.76 9.48
C SER A 152 -12.71 -7.47 10.98
N SER A 153 -11.48 -7.23 11.44
CA SER A 153 -11.19 -6.86 12.83
C SER A 153 -11.35 -5.36 13.12
N LEU A 154 -11.53 -4.51 12.10
CA LEU A 154 -11.51 -3.05 12.25
C LEU A 154 -12.79 -2.55 12.91
N THR A 155 -12.66 -1.96 14.09
CA THR A 155 -13.76 -1.38 14.88
C THR A 155 -13.73 0.14 14.87
N ASP A 156 -12.54 0.73 14.75
CA ASP A 156 -12.32 2.16 14.85
C ASP A 156 -11.59 2.67 13.61
N LEU A 157 -12.32 3.34 12.72
CA LEU A 157 -11.77 4.06 11.58
C LEU A 157 -11.97 5.56 11.78
N LEU A 158 -10.88 6.30 11.97
CA LEU A 158 -10.91 7.75 12.05
C LEU A 158 -10.08 8.37 10.94
N ILE A 159 -10.70 9.23 10.16
CA ILE A 159 -10.08 10.00 9.09
C ILE A 159 -10.46 11.46 9.32
N SER A 160 -9.46 12.33 9.47
CA SER A 160 -9.69 13.74 9.82
C SER A 160 -8.64 14.64 9.21
N TYR A 161 -8.97 15.91 8.95
CA TYR A 161 -8.05 16.89 8.38
C TYR A 161 -7.33 16.32 7.14
N THR A 162 -8.12 15.91 6.16
CA THR A 162 -7.71 15.28 4.89
C THR A 162 -7.98 16.17 3.69
#